data_AF-A0AAV1SLE9-F1
#
_entry.id   AF-A0AAV1SLE9-F1
#
_cell.length_a   1.000
_cell.length_b   1.000
_cell.length_c   1.000
_cell.angle_alpha   90.00
_cell.angle_beta   90.00
_cell.angle_gamma   90.00
#
_symmetry.space_group_name_H-M   'P 1'
#
loop_
_entity.id
_entity.type
_entity.pdbx_description
1 polymer ?
#
loop_
_entity_poly.entity_id
_entity_poly.type
_entity_poly.pdbx_seq_one_letter_code
_entity_poly.pdbx_strand_id
1 'polypeptide(L)'
;MDIPANLEARRRISFFATSLFTDMPIAPKVRNMLSFSVLTPHFKEDIIYSTDEVHSSKEGVSILFYMQRIYPDEWKNFLERMGCESLDGLKDETMRDELRNWASFRGQTLSRTVRGMMYYREALRVQAFLDMADNEDILEGYDGAERNNRTLFAQLDALADLKFTYVISFQMFGSQKSSGDPHAQDIIDLMNRYPSVRVAYVEEKEEIVNDKIQKVYSSILVKAVNGLDQEIYRIKLPGSPNIGEGKPENQNHAIIFTRGEALQTIDMNQDNYLEEALKMRNLLQEFLRQRGRRPPTILGLREHIFTGRLFRLCLKLHK
;
A
#
# COMPACT_ATOMS: atom_id res chain seq x y z
N MET A 1 -21.44 -26.83 1.79
CA MET A 1 -21.16 -25.41 1.52
C MET A 1 -19.94 -25.07 2.35
N ASP A 2 -18.80 -24.88 1.69
CA ASP A 2 -17.52 -24.66 2.39
C ASP A 2 -17.45 -23.20 2.85
N ILE A 3 -17.91 -22.96 4.07
CA ILE A 3 -17.85 -21.63 4.69
C ILE A 3 -16.46 -21.48 5.32
N PRO A 4 -15.69 -20.42 5.02
CA PRO A 4 -14.35 -20.21 5.58
C PRO A 4 -14.36 -20.32 7.10
N ALA A 5 -13.39 -21.00 7.73
CA ALA A 5 -13.39 -21.14 9.20
C ALA A 5 -13.11 -19.80 9.92
N ASN A 6 -12.26 -18.96 9.34
CA ASN A 6 -11.85 -17.68 9.90
C ASN A 6 -13.03 -16.67 9.92
N LEU A 7 -13.29 -16.08 11.10
CA LEU A 7 -14.42 -15.17 11.31
C LEU A 7 -14.26 -13.86 10.54
N GLU A 8 -13.03 -13.36 10.41
CA GLU A 8 -12.75 -12.11 9.69
C GLU A 8 -12.99 -12.27 8.18
N ALA A 9 -12.62 -13.42 7.61
CA ALA A 9 -12.93 -13.79 6.23
C ALA A 9 -14.44 -13.85 5.99
N ARG A 10 -15.21 -14.48 6.89
CA ARG A 10 -16.68 -14.48 6.81
C ARG A 10 -17.23 -13.06 6.83
N ARG A 11 -16.79 -12.23 7.79
CA ARG A 11 -17.24 -10.84 7.93
C ARG A 11 -16.97 -10.04 6.65
N ARG A 12 -15.75 -10.12 6.13
CA ARG A 12 -15.29 -9.45 4.91
C ARG A 12 -16.13 -9.83 3.70
N ILE A 13 -16.29 -11.14 3.45
CA ILE A 13 -17.09 -11.66 2.34
C ILE A 13 -18.57 -11.26 2.48
N SER A 14 -19.14 -11.40 3.68
CA SER A 14 -20.53 -11.00 3.93
C SER A 14 -20.74 -9.49 3.74
N PHE A 15 -19.80 -8.66 4.20
CA PHE A 15 -19.85 -7.21 4.01
C PHE A 15 -19.79 -6.84 2.54
N PHE A 16 -18.82 -7.41 1.81
CA PHE A 16 -18.68 -7.19 0.38
C PHE A 16 -19.93 -7.62 -0.39
N ALA A 17 -20.42 -8.85 -0.17
CA ALA A 17 -21.63 -9.35 -0.81
C ALA A 17 -22.85 -8.47 -0.54
N THR A 18 -23.00 -7.98 0.69
CA THR A 18 -24.08 -7.04 1.04
C THR A 18 -23.90 -5.71 0.30
N SER A 19 -22.67 -5.22 0.19
CA SER A 19 -22.38 -3.95 -0.50
C SER A 19 -22.66 -3.98 -1.99
N LEU A 20 -22.66 -5.16 -2.63
CA LEU A 20 -22.99 -5.29 -4.06
C LEU A 20 -24.46 -4.94 -4.37
N PHE A 21 -25.34 -4.96 -3.37
CA PHE A 21 -26.75 -4.54 -3.51
C PHE A 21 -26.96 -3.03 -3.32
N THR A 22 -25.90 -2.27 -3.06
CA THR A 22 -26.00 -0.81 -3.00
C THR A 22 -26.13 -0.22 -4.40
N ASP A 23 -26.84 0.92 -4.53
CA ASP A 23 -26.89 1.65 -5.80
C ASP A 23 -25.51 2.21 -6.12
N MET A 24 -24.82 1.53 -7.03
CA MET A 24 -23.51 1.91 -7.55
C MET A 24 -23.60 2.09 -9.07
N PRO A 25 -22.86 3.03 -9.67
CA PRO A 25 -22.84 3.19 -11.10
C PRO A 25 -22.28 1.94 -11.78
N ILE A 26 -22.69 1.73 -13.03
CA ILE A 26 -22.13 0.67 -13.87
C ILE A 26 -20.67 1.00 -14.16
N ALA A 27 -19.80 0.02 -13.94
CA ALA A 27 -18.38 0.17 -14.16
C ALA A 27 -18.06 0.12 -15.67
N PRO A 28 -17.27 1.07 -16.22
CA PRO A 28 -16.74 0.93 -17.58
C PRO A 28 -15.69 -0.20 -17.63
N LYS A 29 -15.26 -0.58 -18.84
CA LYS A 29 -14.04 -1.39 -19.00
C LYS A 29 -12.84 -0.68 -18.35
N VAL A 30 -11.87 -1.43 -17.84
CA VAL A 30 -10.67 -0.86 -17.16
C VAL A 30 -9.98 0.18 -18.04
N ARG A 31 -9.82 -0.07 -19.34
CA ARG A 31 -9.24 0.91 -20.27
C ARG A 31 -9.95 2.28 -20.32
N ASN A 32 -11.25 2.30 -20.05
CA ASN A 32 -12.11 3.49 -20.15
C ASN A 32 -12.41 4.12 -18.77
N MET A 33 -11.95 3.53 -17.67
CA MET A 33 -12.17 4.12 -16.35
C MET A 33 -11.29 5.35 -16.12
N LEU A 34 -11.70 6.20 -15.18
CA LEU A 34 -10.86 7.28 -14.65
C LEU A 34 -9.63 6.66 -13.96
N SER A 35 -8.46 7.20 -14.24
CA SER A 35 -7.25 6.89 -13.48
C SER A 35 -7.22 7.65 -12.16
N PHE A 36 -6.53 7.09 -11.18
CA PHE A 36 -6.43 7.71 -9.87
C PHE A 36 -5.11 7.41 -9.20
N SER A 37 -4.76 8.25 -8.23
CA SER A 37 -3.61 8.05 -7.37
C SER A 37 -4.02 7.86 -5.93
N VAL A 38 -3.23 7.08 -5.19
CA VAL A 38 -3.22 7.13 -3.73
C VAL A 38 -2.00 7.95 -3.28
N LEU A 39 -2.18 8.81 -2.28
CA LEU A 39 -1.13 9.58 -1.63
C LEU A 39 -1.16 9.31 -0.13
N THR A 40 -0.03 8.85 0.42
CA THR A 40 0.10 8.57 1.85
C THR A 40 1.29 9.34 2.43
N PRO A 41 1.12 10.14 3.51
CA PRO A 41 2.22 10.77 4.23
C PRO A 41 2.98 9.73 5.04
N HIS A 42 4.30 9.81 5.02
CA HIS A 42 5.16 9.02 5.90
C HIS A 42 6.28 9.91 6.46
N PHE A 43 6.57 9.77 7.75
CA PHE A 43 7.63 10.54 8.37
C PHE A 43 8.72 9.65 8.99
N LYS A 44 8.38 8.91 10.03
CA LYS A 44 9.32 8.09 10.82
C LYS A 44 8.68 6.81 11.36
N GLU A 45 7.45 6.52 10.96
CA GLU A 45 6.76 5.30 11.34
C GLU A 45 7.47 4.08 10.79
N ASP A 46 7.37 2.95 11.50
CA ASP A 46 8.00 1.71 11.07
C ASP A 46 7.49 1.29 9.68
N ILE A 47 8.43 0.94 8.80
CA ILE A 47 8.09 0.50 7.45
C ILE A 47 7.63 -0.95 7.49
N ILE A 48 8.45 -1.79 8.12
CA ILE A 48 8.29 -3.22 8.35
C ILE A 48 9.00 -3.52 9.67
N TYR A 49 8.51 -4.49 10.44
CA TYR A 49 9.25 -4.95 11.61
C TYR A 49 10.55 -5.63 11.20
N SER A 50 11.63 -5.26 11.88
CA SER A 50 12.91 -5.93 11.78
C SER A 50 12.84 -7.35 12.36
N THR A 51 13.76 -8.21 11.94
CA THR A 51 13.89 -9.57 12.50
C THR A 51 14.05 -9.53 14.02
N ASP A 52 14.84 -8.59 14.51
CA ASP A 52 15.06 -8.41 15.94
C ASP A 52 13.76 -8.02 16.65
N GLU A 53 12.96 -7.10 16.14
CA GLU A 53 11.68 -6.73 16.78
C GLU A 53 10.67 -7.88 16.79
N VAL A 54 10.63 -8.67 15.72
CA VAL A 54 9.72 -9.83 15.63
C VAL A 54 10.03 -10.87 16.71
N HIS A 55 11.32 -11.13 16.97
CA HIS A 55 11.78 -12.19 17.88
C HIS A 55 12.18 -11.70 19.28
N SER A 56 12.49 -10.41 19.44
CA SER A 56 13.02 -9.86 20.69
C SER A 56 11.97 -9.88 21.80
N SER A 57 12.41 -10.39 22.95
CA SER A 57 11.67 -10.42 24.21
C SER A 57 12.22 -9.39 25.21
N LYS A 58 13.03 -8.40 24.76
CA LYS A 58 13.79 -7.50 25.65
C LYS A 58 12.91 -6.69 26.62
N GLU A 59 11.63 -6.50 26.32
CA GLU A 59 10.66 -5.81 27.17
C GLU A 59 9.44 -6.68 27.56
N GLY A 60 9.56 -8.02 27.42
CA GLY A 60 8.50 -8.96 27.78
C GLY A 60 8.25 -10.02 26.71
N VAL A 61 7.04 -10.07 26.19
CA VAL A 61 6.62 -11.07 25.21
C VAL A 61 6.96 -10.58 23.80
N SER A 62 7.60 -11.41 22.97
CA SER A 62 7.94 -11.04 21.58
C SER A 62 6.71 -10.73 20.74
N ILE A 63 6.86 -9.85 19.73
CA ILE A 63 5.78 -9.49 18.80
C ILE A 63 5.19 -10.76 18.16
N LEU A 64 6.06 -11.69 17.74
CA LEU A 64 5.65 -12.94 17.14
C LEU A 64 4.77 -13.77 18.08
N PHE A 65 5.21 -13.96 19.34
CA PHE A 65 4.43 -14.74 20.31
C PHE A 65 3.06 -14.09 20.55
N TYR A 66 3.03 -12.76 20.69
CA TYR A 66 1.79 -12.02 20.87
C TYR A 66 0.83 -12.21 19.68
N MET A 67 1.33 -12.10 18.46
CA MET A 67 0.52 -12.28 17.24
C MET A 67 0.02 -13.71 17.07
N GLN A 68 0.83 -14.72 17.36
CA GLN A 68 0.41 -16.12 17.36
C GLN A 68 -0.75 -16.36 18.35
N ARG A 69 -0.75 -15.64 19.48
CA ARG A 69 -1.80 -15.79 20.49
C ARG A 69 -3.11 -15.11 20.12
N ILE A 70 -3.04 -13.97 19.42
CA ILE A 70 -4.23 -13.22 18.99
C ILE A 70 -4.82 -13.77 17.69
N TYR A 71 -3.98 -14.28 16.80
CA TYR A 71 -4.36 -14.76 15.46
C TYR A 71 -3.95 -16.23 15.24
N PRO A 72 -4.41 -17.18 16.08
CA PRO A 72 -3.95 -18.57 16.01
C PRO A 72 -4.36 -19.27 14.70
N ASP A 73 -5.54 -18.93 14.17
CA ASP A 73 -6.05 -19.45 12.90
C ASP A 73 -5.29 -18.85 11.70
N GLU A 74 -5.00 -17.55 11.71
CA GLU A 74 -4.20 -16.92 10.66
C GLU A 74 -2.74 -17.36 10.68
N TRP A 75 -2.19 -17.69 11.85
CA TRP A 75 -0.88 -18.28 12.00
C TRP A 75 -0.82 -19.67 11.36
N LYS A 76 -1.84 -20.51 11.62
CA LYS A 76 -1.97 -21.82 10.97
C LYS A 76 -2.02 -21.67 9.45
N ASN A 77 -2.84 -20.75 8.94
CA ASN A 77 -2.96 -20.49 7.50
C ASN A 77 -1.64 -19.97 6.88
N PHE A 78 -0.85 -19.23 7.66
CA PHE A 78 0.48 -18.79 7.23
C PHE A 78 1.44 -19.98 7.12
N LEU A 79 1.54 -20.81 8.16
CA LEU A 79 2.38 -22.00 8.16
C LEU A 79 2.02 -22.97 7.03
N GLU A 80 0.72 -23.19 6.79
CA GLU A 80 0.21 -23.99 5.67
C GLU A 80 0.69 -23.45 4.32
N ARG A 81 0.62 -22.14 4.09
CA ARG A 81 1.10 -21.50 2.86
C ARG A 81 2.61 -21.61 2.69
N MET A 82 3.36 -21.56 3.78
CA MET A 82 4.81 -21.75 3.78
C MET A 82 5.21 -23.24 3.68
N GLY A 83 4.25 -24.17 3.68
CA GLY A 83 4.53 -25.61 3.68
C GLY A 83 5.25 -26.11 4.93
N CYS A 84 5.06 -25.43 6.07
CA CYS A 84 5.74 -25.69 7.33
C CYS A 84 4.74 -26.15 8.41
N GLU A 85 5.16 -27.04 9.31
CA GLU A 85 4.33 -27.44 10.46
C GLU A 85 4.53 -26.53 11.69
N SER A 86 5.71 -25.93 11.80
CA SER A 86 6.09 -25.10 12.95
C SER A 86 7.06 -23.98 12.54
N LEU A 87 7.35 -23.09 13.49
CA LEU A 87 8.32 -22.00 13.32
C LEU A 87 9.72 -22.52 12.93
N ASP A 88 10.11 -23.69 13.43
CA ASP A 88 11.42 -24.30 13.17
C ASP A 88 11.60 -24.71 11.69
N GLY A 89 10.51 -24.78 10.92
CA GLY A 89 10.52 -25.01 9.48
C GLY A 89 10.96 -23.80 8.67
N LEU A 90 10.87 -22.58 9.22
CA LEU A 90 11.17 -21.32 8.52
C LEU A 90 12.68 -21.03 8.48
N LYS A 91 13.42 -21.79 7.67
CA LYS A 91 14.89 -21.75 7.62
C LYS A 91 15.47 -20.89 6.50
N ASP A 92 14.70 -20.65 5.44
CA ASP A 92 15.13 -19.84 4.30
C ASP A 92 14.97 -18.33 4.56
N GLU A 93 15.80 -17.50 3.93
CA GLU A 93 15.71 -16.04 3.99
C GLU A 93 14.36 -15.54 3.50
N THR A 94 13.88 -16.06 2.38
CA THR A 94 12.54 -15.74 1.83
C THR A 94 11.43 -15.99 2.84
N MET A 95 11.52 -17.11 3.59
CA MET A 95 10.52 -17.47 4.59
C MET A 95 10.57 -16.55 5.81
N ARG A 96 11.77 -16.09 6.21
CA ARG A 96 11.94 -15.09 7.27
C ARG A 96 11.38 -13.73 6.85
N ASP A 97 11.55 -13.33 5.60
CA ASP A 97 10.97 -12.10 5.09
C ASP A 97 9.44 -12.18 5.01
N GLU A 98 8.89 -13.32 4.60
CA GLU A 98 7.44 -13.53 4.65
C GLU A 98 6.90 -13.54 6.09
N LEU A 99 7.66 -14.02 7.07
CA LEU A 99 7.31 -13.91 8.49
C LEU A 99 7.30 -12.45 8.97
N ARG A 100 8.33 -11.66 8.62
CA ARG A 100 8.39 -10.21 8.91
C ARG A 100 7.20 -9.47 8.32
N ASN A 101 6.88 -9.76 7.05
CA ASN A 101 5.71 -9.19 6.38
C ASN A 101 4.41 -9.60 7.07
N TRP A 102 4.24 -10.90 7.39
CA TRP A 102 3.07 -11.40 8.11
C TRP A 102 2.87 -10.66 9.44
N ALA A 103 3.94 -10.44 10.21
CA ALA A 103 3.87 -9.69 11.44
C ALA A 103 3.52 -8.22 11.19
N SER A 104 4.22 -7.57 10.26
CA SER A 104 4.06 -6.14 9.95
C SER A 104 2.66 -5.79 9.45
N PHE A 105 2.03 -6.68 8.68
CA PHE A 105 0.66 -6.54 8.21
C PHE A 105 -0.40 -6.55 9.33
N ARG A 106 -0.03 -6.96 10.54
CA ARG A 106 -0.88 -6.94 11.74
C ARG A 106 -0.47 -5.85 12.73
N GLY A 107 0.67 -5.20 12.47
CA GLY A 107 1.18 -4.03 13.19
C GLY A 107 0.68 -2.71 12.59
N GLN A 108 1.12 -1.60 13.17
CA GLN A 108 0.90 -0.24 12.64
C GLN A 108 2.12 0.16 11.79
N THR A 109 2.26 -0.50 10.63
CA THR A 109 3.41 -0.29 9.74
C THR A 109 2.98 0.26 8.38
N LEU A 110 3.89 0.95 7.70
CA LEU A 110 3.68 1.38 6.31
C LEU A 110 3.39 0.20 5.39
N SER A 111 4.07 -0.93 5.59
CA SER A 111 3.88 -2.14 4.77
C SER A 111 2.43 -2.65 4.82
N ARG A 112 1.75 -2.56 5.97
CA ARG A 112 0.31 -2.89 6.07
C ARG A 112 -0.53 -2.02 5.14
N THR A 113 -0.38 -0.71 5.26
CA THR A 113 -1.13 0.29 4.49
C THR A 113 -0.82 0.19 3.01
N VAL A 114 0.46 -0.03 2.68
CA VAL A 114 0.89 -0.18 1.30
C VAL A 114 0.27 -1.41 0.66
N ARG A 115 0.34 -2.57 1.33
CA ARG A 115 -0.34 -3.79 0.87
C ARG A 115 -1.83 -3.54 0.63
N GLY A 116 -2.52 -2.90 1.58
CA GLY A 116 -3.95 -2.62 1.48
C GLY A 116 -4.31 -1.81 0.23
N MET A 117 -3.61 -0.70 0.00
CA MET A 117 -3.88 0.15 -1.16
C MET A 117 -3.41 -0.48 -2.47
N MET A 118 -2.37 -1.32 -2.45
CA MET A 118 -1.91 -2.05 -3.63
C MET A 118 -2.92 -3.10 -4.11
N TYR A 119 -3.90 -3.48 -3.30
CA TYR A 119 -5.03 -4.26 -3.78
C TYR A 119 -5.84 -3.56 -4.89
N TYR A 120 -5.78 -2.23 -5.01
CA TYR A 120 -6.35 -1.56 -6.18
C TYR A 120 -5.69 -2.02 -7.48
N ARG A 121 -4.36 -2.10 -7.50
CA ARG A 121 -3.62 -2.59 -8.67
C ARG A 121 -4.04 -4.02 -9.01
N GLU A 122 -4.07 -4.90 -8.00
CA GLU A 122 -4.43 -6.31 -8.19
C GLU A 122 -5.89 -6.47 -8.65
N ALA A 123 -6.81 -5.71 -8.07
CA ALA A 123 -8.21 -5.68 -8.50
C ALA A 123 -8.33 -5.22 -9.97
N LEU A 124 -7.59 -4.19 -10.37
CA LEU A 124 -7.58 -3.70 -11.74
C LEU A 124 -6.98 -4.71 -12.72
N ARG A 125 -5.91 -5.40 -12.33
CA ARG A 125 -5.25 -6.44 -13.12
C ARG A 125 -6.22 -7.60 -13.41
N VAL A 126 -6.93 -8.08 -12.38
CA VAL A 126 -7.96 -9.12 -12.52
C VAL A 126 -9.15 -8.64 -13.36
N GLN A 127 -9.63 -7.42 -13.15
CA GLN A 127 -10.73 -6.87 -13.95
C GLN A 127 -10.34 -6.66 -15.41
N ALA A 128 -9.09 -6.27 -15.67
CA ALA A 128 -8.56 -6.12 -17.01
C ALA A 128 -8.43 -7.49 -17.70
N PHE A 129 -8.00 -8.53 -16.96
CA PHE A 129 -8.01 -9.90 -17.47
C PHE A 129 -9.41 -10.28 -17.92
N LEU A 130 -10.44 -10.08 -17.09
CA LEU A 130 -11.82 -10.37 -17.45
C LEU A 130 -12.35 -9.54 -18.65
N ASP A 131 -11.82 -8.32 -18.85
CA ASP A 131 -12.21 -7.46 -19.97
C ASP A 131 -11.55 -7.84 -21.31
N MET A 132 -10.41 -8.57 -21.27
CA MET A 132 -9.48 -8.76 -22.41
C MET A 132 -9.16 -10.22 -22.74
N ALA A 133 -9.25 -11.14 -21.78
CA ALA A 133 -8.94 -12.56 -21.96
C ALA A 133 -9.90 -13.20 -22.96
N ASP A 134 -9.38 -14.15 -23.74
CA ASP A 134 -10.20 -14.97 -24.60
C ASP A 134 -10.82 -16.15 -23.82
N ASN A 135 -11.63 -16.96 -24.51
CA ASN A 135 -12.29 -18.10 -23.87
C ASN A 135 -11.30 -19.18 -23.42
N GLU A 136 -10.16 -19.33 -24.08
CA GLU A 136 -9.15 -20.34 -23.73
C GLU A 136 -8.46 -19.93 -22.43
N ASP A 137 -8.01 -18.68 -22.34
CA ASP A 137 -7.43 -18.09 -21.13
C ASP A 137 -8.41 -18.19 -19.93
N ILE A 138 -9.70 -17.91 -20.15
CA ILE A 138 -10.73 -18.00 -19.09
C ILE A 138 -10.91 -19.44 -18.61
N LEU A 139 -10.88 -20.42 -19.53
CA LEU A 139 -11.04 -21.84 -19.20
C LEU A 139 -9.81 -22.40 -18.47
N GLU A 140 -8.59 -21.98 -18.83
CA GLU A 140 -7.36 -22.32 -18.11
C GLU A 140 -7.33 -21.72 -16.69
N GLY A 141 -8.07 -20.63 -16.49
CA GLY A 141 -8.09 -19.87 -15.25
C GLY A 141 -6.90 -18.93 -15.13
N TYR A 142 -7.01 -17.94 -14.25
CA TYR A 142 -6.06 -16.83 -14.12
C TYR A 142 -4.61 -17.31 -13.95
N ASP A 143 -4.36 -18.27 -13.06
CA ASP A 143 -3.01 -18.79 -12.78
C ASP A 143 -2.41 -19.58 -13.96
N GLY A 144 -3.26 -20.26 -14.73
CA GLY A 144 -2.85 -20.98 -15.95
C GLY A 144 -2.46 -19.99 -17.04
N ALA A 145 -3.36 -19.04 -17.32
CA ALA A 145 -3.15 -17.99 -18.30
C ALA A 145 -1.93 -17.11 -17.96
N GLU A 146 -1.65 -16.83 -16.69
CA GLU A 146 -0.47 -16.05 -16.27
C GLU A 146 0.85 -16.71 -16.71
N ARG A 147 0.90 -18.05 -16.67
CA ARG A 147 2.09 -18.81 -17.06
C ARG A 147 2.24 -18.92 -18.56
N ASN A 148 1.12 -19.09 -19.26
CA ASN A 148 1.09 -19.43 -20.68
C ASN A 148 1.04 -18.19 -21.59
N ASN A 149 0.38 -17.11 -21.16
CA ASN A 149 0.12 -15.92 -21.97
C ASN A 149 0.83 -14.67 -21.41
N ARG A 150 2.17 -14.69 -21.44
CA ARG A 150 3.00 -13.58 -20.92
C ARG A 150 2.70 -12.23 -21.57
N THR A 151 2.33 -12.24 -22.85
CA THR A 151 2.02 -11.02 -23.60
C THR A 151 0.75 -10.35 -23.08
N LEU A 152 -0.31 -11.13 -22.83
CA LEU A 152 -1.53 -10.64 -22.21
C LEU A 152 -1.20 -10.02 -20.84
N PHE A 153 -0.51 -10.75 -19.99
CA PHE A 153 -0.21 -10.29 -18.63
C PHE A 153 0.67 -9.03 -18.59
N ALA A 154 1.62 -8.89 -19.51
CA ALA A 154 2.37 -7.65 -19.66
C ALA A 154 1.46 -6.45 -20.05
N GLN A 155 0.43 -6.68 -20.87
CA GLN A 155 -0.57 -5.66 -21.20
C GLN A 155 -1.48 -5.34 -20.01
N LEU A 156 -1.86 -6.35 -19.23
CA LEU A 156 -2.67 -6.17 -18.01
C LEU A 156 -1.93 -5.34 -16.96
N ASP A 157 -0.65 -5.65 -16.74
CA ASP A 157 0.22 -4.90 -15.84
C ASP A 157 0.38 -3.45 -16.30
N ALA A 158 0.66 -3.23 -17.59
CA ALA A 158 0.74 -1.90 -18.17
C ALA A 158 -0.58 -1.12 -18.03
N LEU A 159 -1.72 -1.79 -18.21
CA LEU A 159 -3.03 -1.16 -18.09
C LEU A 159 -3.35 -0.79 -16.63
N ALA A 160 -3.04 -1.66 -15.67
CA ALA A 160 -3.19 -1.37 -14.25
C ALA A 160 -2.31 -0.19 -13.84
N ASP A 161 -1.05 -0.16 -14.28
CA ASP A 161 -0.09 0.91 -13.97
C ASP A 161 -0.44 2.25 -14.66
N LEU A 162 -1.17 2.22 -15.78
CA LEU A 162 -1.74 3.43 -16.40
C LEU A 162 -2.94 3.98 -15.63
N LYS A 163 -3.67 3.13 -14.90
CA LYS A 163 -4.90 3.51 -14.19
C LYS A 163 -4.70 3.80 -12.71
N PHE A 164 -3.66 3.24 -12.11
CA PHE A 164 -3.41 3.37 -10.69
C PHE A 164 -1.93 3.61 -10.41
N THR A 165 -1.65 4.66 -9.64
CA THR A 165 -0.33 4.93 -9.09
C THR A 165 -0.39 5.20 -7.60
N TYR A 166 0.65 4.84 -6.86
CA TYR A 166 0.71 5.10 -5.43
C TYR A 166 1.97 5.90 -5.11
N VAL A 167 1.78 7.12 -4.62
CA VAL A 167 2.86 7.99 -4.13
C VAL A 167 2.89 7.96 -2.60
N ILE A 168 4.05 7.63 -2.03
CA ILE A 168 4.34 7.78 -0.62
C ILE A 168 5.17 9.05 -0.45
N SER A 169 4.68 9.98 0.36
CA SER A 169 5.41 11.20 0.72
C SER A 169 6.30 10.92 1.92
N PHE A 170 7.50 10.40 1.69
CA PHE A 170 8.43 9.98 2.73
C PHE A 170 9.53 11.04 2.92
N GLN A 171 9.28 11.96 3.84
CA GLN A 171 10.15 13.11 3.99
C GLN A 171 11.57 12.78 4.45
N MET A 172 11.73 11.81 5.35
CA MET A 172 13.03 11.48 5.94
C MET A 172 13.93 10.60 5.06
N PHE A 173 13.40 10.02 3.98
CA PHE A 173 14.11 9.02 3.17
C PHE A 173 15.48 9.50 2.68
N GLY A 174 15.60 10.74 2.19
CA GLY A 174 16.87 11.28 1.71
C GLY A 174 17.96 11.34 2.80
N SER A 175 17.56 11.73 4.02
CA SER A 175 18.47 11.79 5.17
C SER A 175 18.87 10.39 5.64
N GLN A 176 17.91 9.46 5.70
CA GLN A 176 18.12 8.07 6.10
C GLN A 176 19.02 7.32 5.12
N LYS A 177 18.84 7.56 3.82
CA LYS A 177 19.74 7.05 2.78
C LYS A 177 21.17 7.54 2.98
N SER A 178 21.33 8.83 3.29
CA SER A 178 22.66 9.44 3.49
C SER A 178 23.36 8.95 4.76
N SER A 179 22.60 8.62 5.81
CA SER A 179 23.14 8.11 7.08
C SER A 179 23.32 6.58 7.12
N GLY A 180 22.90 5.86 6.08
CA GLY A 180 22.90 4.38 6.08
C GLY A 180 21.90 3.76 7.07
N ASP A 181 20.78 4.45 7.32
CA ASP A 181 19.71 3.94 8.19
C ASP A 181 19.01 2.74 7.51
N PRO A 182 18.83 1.60 8.22
CA PRO A 182 18.15 0.41 7.69
C PRO A 182 16.77 0.67 7.05
N HIS A 183 16.03 1.67 7.54
CA HIS A 183 14.72 2.05 6.99
C HIS A 183 14.80 2.46 5.50
N ALA A 184 15.94 2.98 5.06
CA ALA A 184 16.15 3.32 3.66
C ALA A 184 16.16 2.07 2.76
N GLN A 185 16.67 0.94 3.26
CA GLN A 185 16.61 -0.32 2.54
C GLN A 185 15.19 -0.92 2.58
N ASP A 186 14.52 -0.87 3.73
CA ASP A 186 13.16 -1.39 3.88
C ASP A 186 12.16 -0.74 2.90
N ILE A 187 12.29 0.58 2.63
CA ILE A 187 11.44 1.24 1.63
C ILE A 187 11.80 0.87 0.19
N ILE A 188 13.08 0.65 -0.10
CA ILE A 188 13.51 0.16 -1.42
C ILE A 188 12.94 -1.23 -1.68
N ASP A 189 13.01 -2.11 -0.68
CA ASP A 189 12.44 -3.47 -0.74
C ASP A 189 10.91 -3.42 -0.90
N LEU A 190 10.24 -2.48 -0.21
CA LEU A 190 8.80 -2.24 -0.38
C LEU A 190 8.45 -1.79 -1.80
N MET A 191 9.23 -0.89 -2.40
CA MET A 191 9.06 -0.46 -3.80
C MET A 191 9.34 -1.59 -4.80
N ASN A 192 10.30 -2.48 -4.50
CA ASN A 192 10.56 -3.67 -5.32
C ASN A 192 9.38 -4.66 -5.25
N ARG A 193 8.79 -4.85 -4.06
CA ARG A 193 7.61 -5.71 -3.87
C ARG A 193 6.37 -5.16 -4.59
N TYR A 194 6.23 -3.84 -4.67
CA TYR A 194 5.07 -3.17 -5.25
C TYR A 194 5.47 -2.18 -6.36
N PRO A 195 5.56 -2.62 -7.63
CA PRO A 195 6.13 -1.83 -8.72
C PRO A 195 5.41 -0.52 -9.06
N SER A 196 4.15 -0.33 -8.67
CA SER A 196 3.42 0.95 -8.86
C SER A 196 3.67 1.97 -7.76
N VAL A 197 4.36 1.58 -6.68
CA VAL A 197 4.73 2.48 -5.59
C VAL A 197 5.87 3.38 -6.03
N ARG A 198 5.73 4.66 -5.71
CA ARG A 198 6.74 5.70 -5.89
C ARG A 198 6.94 6.39 -4.56
N VAL A 199 8.17 6.78 -4.28
CA VAL A 199 8.51 7.52 -3.05
C VAL A 199 8.93 8.91 -3.43
N ALA A 200 8.28 9.90 -2.84
CA ALA A 200 8.67 11.29 -2.94
C ALA A 200 9.34 11.70 -1.62
N TYR A 201 10.50 12.32 -1.68
CA TYR A 201 11.21 12.81 -0.50
C TYR A 201 11.78 14.21 -0.74
N VAL A 202 12.21 14.86 0.34
CA VAL A 202 12.82 16.19 0.30
C VAL A 202 14.33 16.04 0.48
N GLU A 203 15.08 16.64 -0.45
CA GLU A 203 16.52 16.82 -0.32
C GLU A 203 16.82 18.27 0.09
N GLU A 204 17.65 18.45 1.11
CA GLU A 204 18.20 19.73 1.54
C GLU A 204 19.69 19.78 1.16
N LYS A 205 20.08 20.82 0.41
CA LYS A 205 21.47 21.09 0.03
C LYS A 205 21.85 22.53 0.36
N GLU A 206 23.12 22.74 0.66
CA GLU A 206 23.69 24.08 0.79
C GLU A 206 24.33 24.48 -0.54
N GLU A 207 23.88 25.59 -1.13
CA GLU A 207 24.43 26.17 -2.35
C GLU A 207 24.93 27.59 -2.07
N ILE A 208 26.03 27.98 -2.72
CA ILE A 208 26.53 29.35 -2.65
C ILE A 208 25.84 30.16 -3.75
N VAL A 209 24.97 31.08 -3.35
CA VAL A 209 24.26 32.00 -4.26
C VAL A 209 24.62 33.44 -3.85
N ASN A 210 25.29 34.18 -4.73
CA ASN A 210 25.76 35.56 -4.48
C ASN A 210 26.64 35.67 -3.22
N ASP A 211 27.67 34.81 -3.11
CA ASP A 211 28.61 34.74 -1.97
C ASP A 211 27.96 34.48 -0.60
N LYS A 212 26.71 33.99 -0.59
CA LYS A 212 25.99 33.58 0.62
C LYS A 212 25.59 32.12 0.52
N ILE A 213 25.82 31.38 1.60
CA ILE A 213 25.32 30.01 1.77
C ILE A 213 23.79 30.09 1.91
N GLN A 214 23.08 29.43 1.01
CA GLN A 214 21.63 29.33 1.03
C GLN A 214 21.21 27.86 0.99
N LYS A 215 20.20 27.53 1.78
CA LYS A 215 19.57 26.20 1.76
C LYS A 215 18.62 26.11 0.57
N VAL A 216 18.86 25.11 -0.27
CA VAL A 216 18.03 24.79 -1.42
C VAL A 216 17.33 23.46 -1.16
N TYR A 217 16.02 23.47 -1.34
CA TYR A 217 15.15 22.32 -1.12
C TYR A 217 14.69 21.78 -2.47
N SER A 218 14.76 20.47 -2.66
CA SER A 218 14.23 19.79 -3.85
C SER A 218 13.29 18.65 -3.44
N SER A 219 12.13 18.57 -4.07
CA SER A 219 11.24 17.41 -4.00
C SER A 219 11.65 16.42 -5.09
N ILE A 220 11.98 15.20 -4.72
CA ILE A 220 12.51 14.16 -5.61
C ILE A 220 11.56 12.97 -5.59
N LEU A 221 11.16 12.51 -6.78
CA LEU A 221 10.38 11.29 -6.96
C LEU A 221 11.31 10.15 -7.38
N VAL A 222 11.26 9.03 -6.68
CA VAL A 222 12.01 7.82 -7.01
C VAL A 222 11.10 6.60 -7.22
N LYS A 223 11.65 5.60 -7.91
CA LYS A 223 11.15 4.23 -7.97
C LYS A 223 12.28 3.25 -7.69
N ALA A 224 11.96 2.04 -7.27
CA ALA A 224 12.97 0.99 -7.25
C ALA A 224 13.15 0.37 -8.65
N VAL A 225 14.42 0.17 -9.04
CA VAL A 225 14.83 -0.57 -10.23
C VAL A 225 16.06 -1.40 -9.85
N ASN A 226 15.98 -2.71 -10.04
CA ASN A 226 17.06 -3.65 -9.74
C ASN A 226 17.62 -3.52 -8.31
N GLY A 227 16.76 -3.33 -7.31
CA GLY A 227 17.20 -3.21 -5.92
C GLY A 227 17.74 -1.83 -5.51
N LEU A 228 17.71 -0.84 -6.41
CA LEU A 228 18.21 0.52 -6.14
C LEU A 228 17.12 1.55 -6.42
N ASP A 229 17.15 2.68 -5.70
CA ASP A 229 16.29 3.80 -6.02
C ASP A 229 16.81 4.56 -7.26
N GLN A 230 15.91 4.84 -8.18
CA GLN A 230 16.16 5.62 -9.38
C GLN A 230 15.31 6.90 -9.34
N GLU A 231 15.99 8.04 -9.41
CA GLU A 231 15.36 9.35 -9.57
C GLU A 231 14.61 9.44 -10.90
N ILE A 232 13.33 9.82 -10.84
CA ILE A 232 12.46 10.04 -11.99
C ILE A 232 12.32 11.54 -12.26
N TYR A 233 12.03 12.30 -11.21
CA TYR A 233 11.81 13.74 -11.28
C TYR A 233 12.44 14.43 -10.09
N ARG A 234 12.88 15.66 -10.32
CA ARG A 234 13.37 16.59 -9.31
C ARG A 234 12.79 17.96 -9.57
N ILE A 235 12.19 18.53 -8.53
CA ILE A 235 11.55 19.84 -8.59
C ILE A 235 12.11 20.69 -7.46
N LYS A 236 12.75 21.82 -7.82
CA LYS A 236 13.23 22.81 -6.85
C LYS A 236 12.03 23.44 -6.17
N LEU A 237 12.02 23.42 -4.84
CA LEU A 237 10.99 24.04 -4.01
C LEU A 237 11.31 25.52 -3.78
N PRO A 238 10.29 26.37 -3.55
CA PRO A 238 10.49 27.79 -3.28
C PRO A 238 11.13 28.07 -1.90
N GLY A 239 11.21 27.06 -1.03
CA GLY A 239 11.76 27.14 0.31
C GLY A 239 11.58 25.83 1.06
N SER A 240 11.70 25.89 2.39
CA SER A 240 11.43 24.73 3.26
C SER A 240 10.00 24.21 3.03
N PRO A 241 9.80 22.90 2.83
CA PRO A 241 8.47 22.31 2.71
C PRO A 241 7.73 22.21 4.07
N ASN A 242 8.44 22.37 5.19
CA ASN A 242 7.85 22.41 6.52
C ASN A 242 7.21 23.79 6.74
N ILE A 243 5.91 23.89 6.45
CA ILE A 243 5.15 25.15 6.49
C ILE A 243 4.28 25.30 7.76
N GLY A 244 4.36 24.36 8.69
CA GLY A 244 3.51 24.24 9.88
C GLY A 244 3.71 22.89 10.60
N GLU A 245 2.68 22.41 11.30
CA GLU A 245 2.78 21.26 12.21
C GLU A 245 2.05 20.03 11.70
N GLY A 246 2.80 18.95 11.44
CA GLY A 246 2.28 17.59 11.40
C GLY A 246 2.32 16.88 10.05
N LYS A 247 1.78 15.65 10.04
CA LYS A 247 1.81 14.73 8.90
C LYS A 247 1.11 15.23 7.62
N PRO A 248 -0.02 15.96 7.66
CA PRO A 248 -0.69 16.41 6.44
C PRO A 248 0.18 17.31 5.56
N GLU A 249 1.03 18.14 6.17
CA GLU A 249 1.88 19.06 5.43
C GLU A 249 3.06 18.37 4.74
N ASN A 250 3.52 17.26 5.32
CA ASN A 250 4.53 16.38 4.72
C ASN A 250 4.06 15.82 3.36
N GLN A 251 2.77 15.93 3.00
CA GLN A 251 2.24 15.50 1.69
C GLN A 251 2.41 16.54 0.58
N ASN A 252 2.48 17.82 0.93
CA ASN A 252 2.29 18.91 -0.03
C ASN A 252 3.36 18.93 -1.12
N HIS A 253 4.59 18.56 -0.80
CA HIS A 253 5.67 18.51 -1.79
C HIS A 253 5.53 17.35 -2.78
N ALA A 254 4.77 16.29 -2.43
CA ALA A 254 4.62 15.08 -3.24
C ALA A 254 3.36 15.10 -4.11
N ILE A 255 2.36 15.94 -3.81
CA ILE A 255 1.09 15.99 -4.56
C ILE A 255 1.31 16.23 -6.07
N ILE A 256 2.34 17.01 -6.43
CA ILE A 256 2.74 17.31 -7.81
C ILE A 256 3.14 16.06 -8.63
N PHE A 257 3.48 14.96 -7.94
CA PHE A 257 3.85 13.70 -8.56
C PHE A 257 2.67 12.75 -8.73
N THR A 258 1.52 13.04 -8.13
CA THR A 258 0.29 12.25 -8.34
C THR A 258 -0.20 12.43 -9.78
N ARG A 259 -0.90 11.41 -10.28
CA ARG A 259 -1.41 11.33 -11.65
C ARG A 259 -2.85 10.85 -11.68
N GLY A 260 -3.54 11.16 -12.77
CA GLY A 260 -4.91 10.78 -13.00
C GLY A 260 -5.94 11.82 -12.55
N GLU A 261 -7.21 11.45 -12.70
CA GLU A 261 -8.35 12.34 -12.54
C GLU A 261 -8.86 12.39 -11.09
N ALA A 262 -8.53 11.39 -10.28
CA ALA A 262 -8.89 11.35 -8.86
C ALA A 262 -7.67 11.12 -7.96
N LEU A 263 -7.71 11.69 -6.76
CA LEU A 263 -6.68 11.53 -5.74
C LEU A 263 -7.33 11.04 -4.44
N GLN A 264 -6.86 9.92 -3.92
CA GLN A 264 -7.22 9.41 -2.61
C GLN A 264 -6.07 9.66 -1.63
N THR A 265 -6.29 10.52 -0.65
CA THR A 265 -5.33 10.76 0.44
C THR A 265 -5.62 9.81 1.60
N ILE A 266 -4.60 9.08 2.05
CA ILE A 266 -4.73 8.00 3.05
C ILE A 266 -3.80 8.29 4.23
N ASP A 267 -4.26 8.06 5.47
CA ASP A 267 -3.38 8.06 6.64
C ASP A 267 -2.56 6.77 6.70
N MET A 268 -1.33 6.86 7.23
CA MET A 268 -0.40 5.75 7.38
C MET A 268 -0.97 4.54 8.13
N ASN A 269 -2.04 4.71 8.91
CA ASN A 269 -2.61 3.63 9.71
C ASN A 269 -3.89 3.02 9.11
N GLN A 270 -4.33 3.47 7.94
CA GLN A 270 -5.48 2.90 7.25
C GLN A 270 -5.08 1.67 6.43
N ASP A 271 -5.96 0.68 6.35
CA ASP A 271 -5.77 -0.51 5.52
C ASP A 271 -6.97 -0.63 4.57
N ASN A 272 -6.85 -1.45 3.54
CA ASN A 272 -7.93 -1.73 2.60
C ASN A 272 -7.97 -3.22 2.28
N TYR A 273 -9.12 -3.68 1.81
CA TYR A 273 -9.33 -5.07 1.45
C TYR A 273 -9.48 -5.23 -0.06
N LEU A 274 -9.03 -6.38 -0.57
CA LEU A 274 -9.10 -6.69 -2.00
C LEU A 274 -10.52 -6.60 -2.56
N GLU A 275 -11.49 -7.15 -1.83
CA GLU A 275 -12.89 -7.13 -2.23
C GLU A 275 -13.47 -5.71 -2.31
N GLU A 276 -13.04 -4.80 -1.44
CA GLU A 276 -13.44 -3.39 -1.51
C GLU A 276 -12.75 -2.68 -2.69
N ALA A 277 -11.50 -3.04 -2.99
CA ALA A 277 -10.74 -2.51 -4.11
C ALA A 277 -11.41 -2.78 -5.47
N LEU A 278 -12.13 -3.91 -5.62
CA LEU A 278 -12.89 -4.24 -6.84
C LEU A 278 -13.95 -3.19 -7.18
N LYS A 279 -14.46 -2.44 -6.20
CA LYS A 279 -15.51 -1.44 -6.43
C LYS A 279 -14.98 -0.11 -6.94
N MET A 280 -13.66 0.13 -6.90
CA MET A 280 -13.10 1.45 -7.23
C MET A 280 -13.51 1.93 -8.64
N ARG A 281 -13.58 1.02 -9.61
CA ARG A 281 -14.04 1.30 -10.97
C ARG A 281 -15.48 1.83 -11.03
N ASN A 282 -16.37 1.29 -10.19
CA ASN A 282 -17.75 1.77 -10.04
C ASN A 282 -17.79 3.11 -9.29
N LEU A 283 -17.05 3.20 -8.19
CA LEU A 283 -17.04 4.36 -7.30
C LEU A 283 -16.57 5.63 -8.02
N LEU A 284 -15.52 5.54 -8.84
CA LEU A 284 -15.02 6.68 -9.61
C LEU A 284 -16.05 7.24 -10.61
N GLN A 285 -17.02 6.44 -11.05
CA GLN A 285 -18.09 6.94 -11.93
C GLN A 285 -19.06 7.87 -11.21
N GLU A 286 -19.09 7.89 -9.87
CA GLU A 286 -19.90 8.86 -9.14
C GLU A 286 -19.46 10.30 -9.46
N PHE A 287 -18.18 10.55 -9.74
CA PHE A 287 -17.68 11.87 -10.16
C PHE A 287 -18.24 12.34 -11.51
N LEU A 288 -18.80 11.44 -12.32
CA LEU A 288 -19.40 11.78 -13.61
C LEU A 288 -20.93 11.91 -13.52
N ARG A 289 -21.55 11.45 -12.42
CA ARG A 289 -23.00 11.54 -12.23
C ARG A 289 -23.39 12.92 -11.69
N GLN A 290 -24.41 13.52 -12.30
CA GLN A 290 -25.01 14.75 -11.78
C GLN A 290 -25.91 14.42 -10.59
N ARG A 291 -25.38 14.54 -9.36
CA ARG A 291 -26.16 14.51 -8.12
C ARG A 291 -26.44 15.94 -7.65
N GLY A 292 -27.26 16.67 -8.42
CA GLY A 292 -27.61 18.07 -8.15
C GLY A 292 -27.10 19.03 -9.22
N ARG A 293 -26.72 20.27 -8.82
CA ARG A 293 -26.31 21.32 -9.78
C ARG A 293 -24.94 21.06 -10.42
N ARG A 294 -24.08 20.27 -9.76
CA ARG A 294 -22.73 19.93 -10.23
C ARG A 294 -22.45 18.47 -9.88
N PRO A 295 -21.57 17.79 -10.64
CA PRO A 295 -21.04 16.49 -10.23
C PRO A 295 -20.34 16.59 -8.87
N PRO A 296 -20.31 15.50 -8.08
CA PRO A 296 -19.58 15.49 -6.81
C PRO A 296 -18.08 15.70 -7.07
N THR A 297 -17.38 16.26 -6.10
CA THR A 297 -15.91 16.45 -6.14
C THR A 297 -15.20 15.73 -4.99
N ILE A 298 -15.96 15.21 -4.03
CA ILE A 298 -15.47 14.42 -2.89
C ILE A 298 -16.40 13.22 -2.75
N LEU A 299 -15.81 12.03 -2.59
CA LEU A 299 -16.53 10.79 -2.36
C LEU A 299 -16.14 10.23 -0.99
N GLY A 300 -17.12 10.07 -0.12
CA GLY A 300 -16.95 9.39 1.16
C GLY A 300 -17.22 7.90 1.02
N LEU A 301 -16.29 7.07 1.46
CA LEU A 301 -16.44 5.62 1.46
C LEU A 301 -16.51 5.12 2.91
N ARG A 302 -17.30 4.06 3.11
CA ARG A 302 -17.42 3.44 4.42
C ARG A 302 -16.19 2.56 4.66
N GLU A 303 -15.32 3.00 5.56
CA GLU A 303 -14.14 2.22 5.94
C GLU A 303 -14.43 1.31 7.14
N HIS A 304 -13.70 0.19 7.22
CA HIS A 304 -13.66 -0.62 8.41
C HIS A 304 -12.50 -0.17 9.30
N ILE A 305 -12.80 0.35 10.48
CA ILE A 305 -11.78 0.81 11.41
C ILE A 305 -11.24 -0.39 12.21
N PHE A 306 -9.97 -0.72 12.01
CA PHE A 306 -9.26 -1.75 12.76
C PHE A 306 -8.88 -1.27 14.16
N THR A 307 -9.85 -1.15 15.07
CA THR A 307 -9.54 -1.03 16.50
C THR A 307 -9.52 -2.41 17.13
N GLY A 308 -8.34 -3.01 17.27
CA GLY A 308 -8.17 -4.18 18.13
C GLY A 308 -8.58 -3.84 19.57
N ARG A 309 -9.44 -4.66 20.20
CA ARG A 309 -9.90 -4.44 21.59
C ARG A 309 -8.75 -4.37 22.61
N LEU A 310 -7.58 -4.90 22.28
CA LEU A 310 -6.40 -5.00 23.16
C LEU A 310 -5.33 -3.92 22.95
N PHE A 311 -5.28 -3.22 21.82
CA PHE A 311 -4.30 -2.12 21.62
C PHE A 311 -4.53 -0.95 22.60
N ARG A 312 -5.77 -0.81 23.12
CA ARG A 312 -6.08 0.13 24.22
C ARG A 312 -5.52 -0.31 25.58
N LEU A 313 -5.17 -1.58 25.78
CA LEU A 313 -4.68 -2.07 27.07
C LEU A 313 -3.19 -1.74 27.25
N CYS A 314 -2.36 -1.91 26.21
CA CYS A 314 -0.95 -1.50 26.24
C CYS A 314 -0.79 0.03 26.37
N LEU A 315 -1.64 0.82 25.72
CA LEU A 315 -1.64 2.29 25.86
C LEU A 315 -2.17 2.80 27.22
N LYS A 316 -2.83 1.96 28.02
CA LYS A 316 -3.31 2.32 29.37
C LYS A 316 -2.32 2.00 30.48
N LEU A 317 -1.25 1.26 30.21
CA LEU A 317 -0.22 0.93 31.20
C LEU A 317 0.91 1.98 31.25
N HIS A 318 0.87 3.02 30.42
CA HIS A 318 1.80 4.15 30.44
C HIS A 318 1.06 5.49 30.58
N LYS A 319 0.31 5.62 31.68
CA LYS A 319 -0.10 6.92 32.21
C LYS A 319 0.26 7.05 33.68
#